data_AF-A0A1F5LXE9-F1
#
_entry.id   AF-A0A1F5LXE9-F1
#
_cell.length_a   1.000
_cell.length_b   1.000
_cell.length_c   1.000
_cell.angle_alpha   90.00
_cell.angle_beta   90.00
_cell.angle_gamma   90.00
#
_symmetry.space_group_name_H-M   'P 1'
#
loop_
_entity.id
_entity.type
_entity.pdbx_description
1 polymer ?
#
loop_
_entity_poly.entity_id
_entity_poly.type
_entity_poly.pdbx_seq_one_letter_code
_entity_poly.pdbx_strand_id
1 'polypeptide(L)'
;MAFKPLDYLHLTKALGHVGLSQIPLQVLMSPAAYISTINPGASSLCSVLTGISQPTLTPYHRLFGRVIVSPLLLAHATLYMAFFVQNSHPEFGLLVFKRIRDSDVQCGLVAISSAVFLFLFARPRGAKQNGLQGWLMQGPVQERRRIFYLYHVFLVAVLCGAAYCHVKQAQKYVIQALAASALNGACSWAVVQWGGRR
;
A
#
# COMPACT_ATOMS: atom_id res chain seq x y z
N MET A 1 -25.03 27.23 -21.54
CA MET A 1 -25.38 26.49 -20.31
C MET A 1 -24.07 26.11 -19.63
N ALA A 2 -23.65 26.85 -18.60
CA ALA A 2 -22.41 26.54 -17.90
C ALA A 2 -22.62 25.24 -17.11
N PHE A 3 -21.87 24.19 -17.45
CA PHE A 3 -21.83 22.96 -16.68
C PHE A 3 -21.33 23.34 -15.28
N LYS A 4 -22.21 23.27 -14.27
CA LYS A 4 -21.79 23.41 -12.88
C LYS A 4 -20.91 22.19 -12.60
N PRO A 5 -19.59 22.34 -12.34
CA PRO A 5 -18.76 21.19 -12.05
C PRO A 5 -19.39 20.47 -10.86
N LEU A 6 -19.65 19.18 -11.01
CA LEU A 6 -20.13 18.36 -9.90
C LEU A 6 -19.07 18.47 -8.79
N ASP A 7 -19.41 19.02 -7.64
CA ASP A 7 -18.46 19.21 -6.54
C ASP A 7 -18.25 17.87 -5.82
N TYR A 8 -17.43 17.02 -6.42
CA TYR A 8 -16.97 15.76 -5.83
C TYR A 8 -15.65 15.93 -5.05
N LEU A 9 -15.26 17.17 -4.70
CA LEU A 9 -14.03 17.44 -3.98
C LEU A 9 -14.04 16.83 -2.56
N HIS A 10 -15.19 16.89 -1.90
CA HIS A 10 -15.40 16.24 -0.60
C HIS A 10 -15.33 14.72 -0.70
N LEU A 11 -15.89 14.14 -1.77
CA LEU A 11 -15.84 12.70 -2.01
C LEU A 11 -14.39 12.23 -2.21
N THR A 12 -13.61 12.90 -3.06
CA THR A 12 -12.21 12.49 -3.26
C THR A 12 -11.39 12.60 -1.96
N LYS A 13 -11.58 13.65 -1.14
CA LYS A 13 -10.93 13.74 0.17
C LYS A 13 -11.33 12.58 1.10
N ALA A 14 -12.62 12.25 1.16
CA ALA A 14 -13.12 11.14 1.95
C ALA A 14 -12.50 9.80 1.51
N LEU A 15 -12.40 9.55 0.20
CA LEU A 15 -11.75 8.35 -0.34
C LEU A 15 -10.28 8.26 0.08
N GLY A 16 -9.54 9.37 0.03
CA GLY A 16 -8.16 9.42 0.52
C GLY A 16 -8.05 9.13 2.01
N HIS A 17 -8.93 9.69 2.83
CA HIS A 17 -8.98 9.42 4.27
C HIS A 17 -9.27 7.96 4.59
N VAL A 18 -10.31 7.39 3.96
CA VAL A 18 -10.69 5.98 4.18
C VAL A 18 -9.59 5.06 3.66
N GLY A 19 -9.06 5.30 2.46
CA GLY A 19 -8.00 4.48 1.86
C GLY A 19 -6.73 4.45 2.71
N LEU A 20 -6.26 5.60 3.20
CA LEU A 20 -5.07 5.67 4.04
C LEU A 20 -5.30 5.10 5.45
N SER A 21 -6.50 5.28 6.03
CA SER A 21 -6.82 4.71 7.35
C SER A 21 -6.85 3.19 7.38
N GLN A 22 -6.91 2.54 6.22
CA GLN A 22 -6.82 1.09 6.10
C GLN A 22 -5.37 0.56 6.17
N ILE A 23 -4.35 1.40 5.93
CA ILE A 23 -2.94 0.97 5.88
C ILE A 23 -2.45 0.36 7.20
N PRO A 24 -2.75 0.90 8.40
CA PRO A 24 -2.33 0.29 9.66
C PRO A 24 -2.82 -1.15 9.82
N LEU A 25 -4.10 -1.41 9.53
CA LEU A 25 -4.66 -2.76 9.58
C LEU A 25 -4.04 -3.67 8.51
N GLN A 26 -3.84 -3.15 7.30
CA GLN A 26 -3.16 -3.87 6.22
C GLN A 26 -1.75 -4.32 6.66
N VAL A 27 -1.01 -3.47 7.40
CA VAL A 27 0.29 -3.82 7.98
C VAL A 27 0.17 -4.86 9.09
N LEU A 28 -0.79 -4.73 10.01
CA LEU A 28 -0.99 -5.71 11.10
C LEU A 28 -1.28 -7.14 10.59
N MET A 29 -1.98 -7.27 9.46
CA MET A 29 -2.24 -8.58 8.83
C MET A 29 -1.04 -9.16 8.08
N SER A 30 -0.01 -8.36 7.79
CA SER A 30 1.17 -8.82 7.06
C SER A 30 2.03 -9.76 7.92
N PRO A 31 2.67 -10.79 7.33
CA PRO A 31 3.66 -11.60 8.04
C PRO A 31 4.80 -10.69 8.53
N ALA A 32 5.29 -10.84 9.77
CA ALA A 32 6.28 -9.88 10.29
C ALA A 32 7.74 -10.22 9.97
N ALA A 33 8.07 -11.49 9.76
CA ALA A 33 9.43 -11.94 9.46
C ALA A 33 9.64 -12.23 7.97
N TYR A 34 9.08 -11.40 7.09
CA TYR A 34 9.03 -11.62 5.64
C TYR A 34 10.41 -11.70 4.94
N ILE A 35 11.48 -11.12 5.52
CA ILE A 35 12.88 -11.22 5.04
C ILE A 35 13.63 -12.42 5.66
N SER A 36 13.12 -13.01 6.75
CA SER A 36 13.79 -14.13 7.41
C SER A 36 13.78 -15.37 6.51
N THR A 37 14.96 -15.94 6.29
CA THR A 37 15.13 -17.23 5.61
C THR A 37 14.70 -18.41 6.48
N ILE A 38 14.64 -18.21 7.80
CA ILE A 38 14.35 -19.25 8.79
C ILE A 38 12.84 -19.40 9.00
N ASN A 39 12.11 -18.28 9.15
CA ASN A 39 10.66 -18.29 9.39
C ASN A 39 9.92 -17.17 8.62
N PRO A 40 9.82 -17.24 7.28
CA PRO A 40 9.21 -16.20 6.45
C PRO A 40 7.70 -16.00 6.69
N GLY A 41 7.06 -16.90 7.44
CA GLY A 41 5.64 -16.87 7.78
C GLY A 41 5.36 -16.67 9.27
N ALA A 42 6.30 -16.10 10.03
CA ALA A 42 6.11 -15.85 11.46
C ALA A 42 4.80 -15.11 11.75
N SER A 43 4.14 -15.50 12.83
CA SER A 43 2.84 -14.99 13.24
C SER A 43 2.89 -13.49 13.46
N SER A 44 2.04 -12.75 12.75
CA SER A 44 1.84 -11.33 13.02
C SER A 44 1.12 -11.11 14.35
N LEU A 45 1.11 -9.86 14.83
CA LEU A 45 0.33 -9.50 16.03
C LEU A 45 -1.15 -9.87 15.84
N CYS A 46 -1.70 -9.63 14.66
CA CYS A 46 -3.09 -10.00 14.36
C CYS A 46 -3.30 -11.52 14.41
N SER A 47 -2.35 -12.32 13.92
CA SER A 47 -2.40 -13.79 14.03
C SER A 47 -2.41 -14.24 15.49
N VAL A 48 -1.57 -13.65 16.34
CA VAL A 48 -1.50 -13.97 17.77
C VAL A 48 -2.79 -13.57 18.51
N LEU A 49 -3.26 -12.34 18.30
CA LEU A 49 -4.44 -11.81 19.02
C LEU A 49 -5.75 -12.50 18.63
N THR A 50 -5.89 -12.92 17.37
CA THR A 50 -7.12 -13.57 16.88
C THR A 50 -7.09 -15.08 16.98
N GLY A 51 -5.91 -15.68 17.27
CA GLY A 51 -5.70 -17.12 17.17
C GLY A 51 -5.75 -17.67 15.73
N ILE A 52 -5.94 -16.82 14.72
CA ILE A 52 -5.97 -17.22 13.32
C ILE A 52 -4.54 -17.41 12.83
N SER A 53 -4.25 -18.54 12.19
CA SER A 53 -2.92 -18.83 11.68
C SER A 53 -2.49 -17.83 10.58
N GLN A 54 -1.21 -17.46 10.55
CA GLN A 54 -0.67 -16.56 9.54
C GLN A 54 -0.92 -17.02 8.08
N PRO A 55 -0.87 -18.33 7.74
CA PRO A 55 -1.25 -18.82 6.41
C PRO A 55 -2.69 -18.50 6.01
N THR A 56 -3.62 -18.46 6.98
CA THR A 56 -5.02 -18.07 6.77
C THR A 56 -5.18 -16.56 6.66
N LEU A 57 -4.41 -15.79 7.45
CA LEU A 57 -4.49 -14.33 7.49
C LEU A 57 -3.88 -13.66 6.23
N THR A 58 -2.80 -14.23 5.69
CA THR A 58 -2.08 -13.65 4.54
C THR A 58 -2.97 -13.50 3.27
N PRO A 59 -3.85 -14.46 2.92
CA PRO A 59 -4.92 -14.24 1.94
C PRO A 59 -5.77 -12.99 2.15
N TYR A 60 -6.15 -12.68 3.39
CA TYR A 60 -6.95 -11.50 3.71
C TYR A 60 -6.15 -10.22 3.53
N HIS A 61 -4.89 -10.17 3.97
CA HIS A 61 -3.98 -9.07 3.63
C HIS A 61 -3.95 -8.80 2.12
N ARG A 62 -3.78 -9.84 1.29
CA ARG A 62 -3.76 -9.67 -0.17
C ARG A 62 -5.10 -9.16 -0.73
N LEU A 63 -6.20 -9.75 -0.29
CA LEU A 63 -7.53 -9.39 -0.77
C LEU A 63 -7.89 -7.96 -0.36
N PHE A 64 -7.65 -7.59 0.90
CA PHE A 64 -7.94 -6.28 1.44
C PHE A 64 -7.14 -5.17 0.75
N GLY A 65 -5.84 -5.40 0.53
CA GLY A 65 -5.01 -4.49 -0.26
C GLY A 65 -5.55 -4.28 -1.68
N ARG A 66 -5.96 -5.37 -2.34
CA ARG A 66 -6.43 -5.34 -3.74
C ARG A 66 -7.82 -4.74 -3.92
N VAL A 67 -8.74 -5.04 -3.02
CA VAL A 67 -10.18 -4.73 -3.19
C VAL A 67 -10.57 -3.46 -2.43
N ILE A 68 -9.86 -3.11 -1.36
CA ILE A 68 -10.19 -1.96 -0.53
C ILE A 68 -9.14 -0.86 -0.71
N VAL A 69 -7.87 -1.14 -0.38
CA VAL A 69 -6.85 -0.08 -0.31
C VAL A 69 -6.54 0.49 -1.71
N SER A 70 -6.16 -0.34 -2.68
CA SER A 70 -5.80 0.13 -4.02
C SER A 70 -6.94 0.86 -4.74
N PRO A 71 -8.19 0.35 -4.78
CA PRO A 71 -9.28 1.05 -5.47
C PRO A 71 -9.64 2.39 -4.83
N LEU A 72 -9.63 2.50 -3.50
CA LEU A 72 -9.91 3.78 -2.82
C LEU A 72 -8.86 4.83 -3.13
N LEU A 73 -7.57 4.47 -3.11
CA LEU A 73 -6.48 5.39 -3.45
C LEU A 73 -6.48 5.76 -4.93
N LEU A 74 -6.77 4.80 -5.82
CA LEU A 74 -6.92 5.07 -7.26
C LEU A 74 -8.09 6.00 -7.54
N ALA A 75 -9.26 5.73 -6.96
CA ALA A 75 -10.43 6.59 -7.12
C ALA A 75 -10.15 8.02 -6.62
N HIS A 76 -9.50 8.16 -5.45
CA HIS A 76 -9.04 9.45 -4.94
C HIS A 76 -8.17 10.20 -5.96
N ALA A 77 -7.12 9.55 -6.47
CA ALA A 77 -6.18 10.15 -7.41
C ALA A 77 -6.85 10.48 -8.76
N THR A 78 -7.65 9.57 -9.31
CA THR A 78 -8.37 9.75 -10.58
C THR A 78 -9.36 10.90 -10.50
N LEU A 79 -10.15 10.97 -9.42
CA LEU A 79 -11.11 12.06 -9.23
C LEU A 79 -10.41 13.41 -9.04
N TYR A 80 -9.32 13.48 -8.26
CA TYR A 80 -8.56 14.74 -8.15
C TYR A 80 -7.96 15.17 -9.50
N MET A 81 -7.42 14.23 -10.27
CA MET A 81 -6.85 14.55 -11.58
C MET A 81 -7.95 15.01 -12.56
N ALA A 82 -9.10 14.33 -12.58
CA ALA A 82 -10.26 14.75 -13.37
C ALA A 82 -10.72 16.17 -12.98
N PHE A 83 -10.78 16.47 -11.67
CA PHE A 83 -11.09 17.81 -11.19
C PHE A 83 -10.08 18.84 -11.70
N PHE A 84 -8.78 18.55 -11.65
CA PHE A 84 -7.76 19.47 -12.13
C PHE A 84 -7.80 19.71 -13.64
N VAL A 85 -8.21 18.72 -14.44
CA VAL A 85 -8.34 18.85 -15.90
C VAL A 85 -9.63 19.61 -16.28
N GLN A 86 -10.71 19.43 -15.52
CA GLN A 86 -12.01 20.04 -15.80
C GLN A 86 -12.11 21.51 -15.40
N ASN A 87 -11.21 22.01 -14.55
CA ASN A 87 -11.26 23.36 -14.02
C ASN A 87 -10.15 24.25 -14.59
N SER A 88 -10.50 25.49 -14.88
CA SER A 88 -9.57 26.50 -15.40
C SER A 88 -8.74 27.15 -14.29
N HIS A 89 -7.60 27.74 -14.65
CA HIS A 89 -6.80 28.57 -13.75
C HIS A 89 -6.40 29.87 -14.46
N PRO A 90 -6.50 31.04 -13.80
CA PRO A 90 -6.30 32.35 -14.45
C PRO A 90 -4.94 32.49 -15.15
N GLU A 91 -3.87 32.00 -14.54
CA GLU A 91 -2.51 32.13 -15.08
C GLU A 91 -2.05 30.95 -15.96
N PHE A 92 -2.66 29.77 -15.79
CA PHE A 92 -2.15 28.52 -16.38
C PHE A 92 -3.11 27.90 -17.41
N GLY A 93 -4.26 28.53 -17.67
CA GLY A 93 -5.33 27.99 -18.52
C GLY A 93 -6.09 26.89 -17.81
N LEU A 94 -5.46 25.74 -17.56
CA LEU A 94 -6.01 24.61 -16.81
C LEU A 94 -5.36 24.49 -15.43
N LEU A 95 -6.17 24.12 -14.43
CA LEU A 95 -5.74 23.93 -13.05
C LEU A 95 -4.67 22.84 -12.91
N VAL A 96 -4.72 21.79 -13.74
CA VAL A 96 -3.72 20.71 -13.75
C VAL A 96 -2.30 21.19 -13.98
N PHE A 97 -2.08 22.17 -14.86
CA PHE A 97 -0.73 22.68 -15.14
C PHE A 97 -0.13 23.43 -13.95
N LYS A 98 -0.97 24.06 -13.12
CA LYS A 98 -0.53 24.61 -11.85
C LYS A 98 -0.26 23.50 -10.85
N ARG A 99 -1.25 22.64 -10.63
CA ARG A 99 -1.26 21.66 -9.53
C ARG A 99 -0.19 20.58 -9.67
N ILE A 100 0.18 20.17 -10.88
CA ILE A 100 1.25 19.18 -11.11
C ILE A 100 2.64 19.64 -10.60
N ARG A 101 2.81 20.96 -10.45
CA ARG A 101 4.06 21.56 -9.94
C ARG A 101 4.08 21.70 -8.42
N ASP A 102 2.93 21.54 -7.76
CA ASP A 102 2.86 21.61 -6.31
C ASP A 102 3.41 20.32 -5.68
N SER A 103 4.18 20.46 -4.60
CA SER A 103 4.87 19.35 -3.94
C SER A 103 3.92 18.29 -3.37
N ASP A 104 2.74 18.71 -2.90
CA ASP A 104 1.71 17.80 -2.43
C ASP A 104 1.26 16.88 -3.56
N VAL A 105 0.93 17.42 -4.74
CA VAL A 105 0.49 16.62 -5.89
C VAL A 105 1.60 15.69 -6.39
N GLN A 106 2.85 16.14 -6.43
CA GLN A 106 3.99 15.29 -6.80
C GLN A 106 4.16 14.11 -5.84
N CYS A 107 4.08 14.35 -4.53
CA CYS A 107 4.08 13.28 -3.52
C CYS A 107 2.89 12.33 -3.73
N GLY A 108 1.70 12.87 -4.02
CA GLY A 108 0.51 12.07 -4.35
C GLY A 108 0.71 11.17 -5.57
N LEU A 109 1.41 11.66 -6.60
CA LEU A 109 1.74 10.88 -7.81
C LEU A 109 2.75 9.77 -7.54
N VAL A 110 3.77 10.03 -6.71
CA VAL A 110 4.71 8.98 -6.28
C VAL A 110 4.00 7.91 -5.46
N ALA A 111 3.12 8.33 -4.54
CA ALA A 111 2.31 7.43 -3.72
C ALA A 111 1.40 6.55 -4.60
N ILE A 112 0.63 7.13 -5.52
CA ILE A 112 -0.28 6.34 -6.35
C ILE A 112 0.46 5.43 -7.33
N SER A 113 1.59 5.88 -7.88
CA SER A 113 2.44 5.03 -8.74
C SER A 113 2.92 3.81 -7.97
N SER A 114 3.38 3.99 -6.72
CA SER A 114 3.76 2.90 -5.83
C SER A 114 2.60 1.94 -5.54
N ALA A 115 1.39 2.46 -5.30
CA ALA A 115 0.18 1.66 -5.10
C ALA A 115 -0.21 0.85 -6.35
N VAL A 116 -0.06 1.43 -7.56
CA VAL A 116 -0.27 0.72 -8.83
C VAL A 116 0.75 -0.41 -9.00
N PHE A 117 2.03 -0.15 -8.73
CA PHE A 117 3.04 -1.20 -8.79
C PHE A 117 2.81 -2.32 -7.77
N LEU A 118 2.36 -1.99 -6.54
CA LEU A 118 1.97 -2.99 -5.54
C LEU A 118 0.81 -3.87 -6.03
N PHE A 119 -0.15 -3.28 -6.77
CA PHE A 119 -1.26 -4.01 -7.36
C PHE A 119 -0.80 -4.92 -8.52
N LEU A 120 0.00 -4.38 -9.45
CA LEU A 120 0.46 -5.11 -10.64
C LEU A 120 1.44 -6.24 -10.31
N PHE A 121 2.36 -6.00 -9.37
CA PHE A 121 3.34 -7.00 -8.94
C PHE A 121 2.83 -7.86 -7.77
N ALA A 122 1.53 -7.82 -7.46
CA ALA A 122 0.93 -8.72 -6.50
C ALA A 122 1.11 -10.19 -6.95
N ARG A 123 1.55 -11.06 -6.03
CA ARG A 123 1.85 -12.47 -6.33
C ARG A 123 0.67 -13.16 -7.06
N PRO A 124 0.87 -13.70 -8.28
CA PRO A 124 -0.16 -14.46 -8.98
C PRO A 124 -0.57 -15.67 -8.15
N ARG A 125 -1.88 -15.86 -7.95
CA ARG A 125 -2.41 -17.10 -7.37
C ARG A 125 -2.53 -18.12 -8.51
N GLY A 126 -1.72 -19.18 -8.48
CA GLY A 126 -1.95 -20.41 -9.25
C GLY A 126 -1.76 -20.35 -10.77
N ALA A 127 -1.47 -19.21 -11.39
CA ALA A 127 -1.17 -19.16 -12.82
C ALA A 127 0.28 -19.58 -13.08
N LYS A 128 0.50 -20.49 -14.04
CA LYS A 128 1.81 -20.65 -14.70
C LYS A 128 2.34 -19.25 -15.00
N GLN A 129 3.52 -18.91 -14.48
CA GLN A 129 4.19 -17.64 -14.78
C GLN A 129 4.58 -17.63 -16.27
N ASN A 130 3.63 -17.43 -17.16
CA ASN A 130 3.86 -17.30 -18.59
C ASN A 130 3.96 -15.80 -18.90
N GLY A 131 5.05 -15.38 -19.53
CA GLY A 131 5.32 -13.99 -19.92
C GLY A 131 6.53 -13.36 -19.22
N LEU A 132 6.69 -12.03 -19.37
CA LEU A 132 7.87 -11.26 -18.92
C LEU A 132 8.19 -11.47 -17.42
N GLN A 133 7.17 -11.63 -16.57
CA GLN A 133 7.34 -11.86 -15.13
C GLN A 133 7.90 -13.25 -14.79
N GLY A 134 7.59 -14.27 -15.60
CA GLY A 134 8.18 -15.60 -15.48
C GLY A 134 9.61 -15.67 -16.02
N TRP A 135 9.92 -14.86 -17.03
CA TRP A 135 11.26 -14.72 -17.58
C TRP A 135 12.20 -13.91 -16.67
N LEU A 136 11.73 -12.81 -16.08
CA LEU A 136 12.52 -11.99 -15.14
C LEU A 136 12.74 -12.67 -13.78
N MET A 137 11.84 -13.56 -13.37
CA MET A 137 11.95 -14.30 -12.12
C MET A 137 12.31 -15.76 -12.37
N GLN A 138 13.39 -16.03 -13.11
CA GLN A 138 13.98 -17.37 -13.13
C GLN A 138 14.78 -17.63 -11.84
N GLY A 139 14.91 -18.88 -11.41
CA GLY A 139 15.63 -19.26 -10.19
C GLY A 139 14.80 -19.99 -9.13
N PRO A 140 15.40 -20.37 -8.00
CA PRO A 140 14.76 -21.11 -6.92
C PRO A 140 13.54 -20.39 -6.32
N VAL A 141 12.53 -21.14 -5.88
CA VAL A 141 11.30 -20.59 -5.28
C VAL A 141 11.57 -19.66 -4.09
N GLN A 142 12.62 -19.95 -3.32
CA GLN A 142 13.05 -19.15 -2.17
C GLN A 142 13.57 -17.76 -2.59
N GLU A 143 14.36 -17.70 -3.67
CA GLU A 143 14.92 -16.44 -4.17
C GLU A 143 13.84 -15.53 -4.77
N ARG A 144 12.95 -16.08 -5.60
CA ARG A 144 11.79 -15.33 -6.12
C ARG A 144 10.94 -14.74 -5.00
N ARG A 145 10.74 -15.50 -3.92
CA ARG A 145 10.01 -15.05 -2.73
C ARG A 145 10.73 -13.90 -2.04
N ARG A 146 12.05 -13.98 -1.87
CA ARG A 146 12.87 -12.92 -1.26
C ARG A 146 12.81 -11.64 -2.09
N ILE A 147 13.00 -11.73 -3.42
CA ILE A 147 12.92 -10.58 -4.32
C ILE A 147 11.54 -9.93 -4.26
N PHE A 148 10.48 -10.74 -4.28
CA PHE A 148 9.11 -10.24 -4.12
C PHE A 148 8.95 -9.44 -2.83
N TYR A 149 9.38 -9.96 -1.68
CA TYR A 149 9.23 -9.26 -0.40
C TYR A 149 10.07 -7.99 -0.32
N LEU A 150 11.31 -8.01 -0.80
CA LEU A 150 12.16 -6.82 -0.85
C LEU A 150 11.50 -5.71 -1.68
N TYR A 151 11.05 -6.05 -2.89
CA TYR A 151 10.39 -5.09 -3.76
C TYR A 151 9.05 -4.60 -3.18
N HIS A 152 8.24 -5.50 -2.62
CA HIS A 152 6.95 -5.16 -2.03
C HIS A 152 7.12 -4.20 -0.84
N VAL A 153 8.04 -4.51 0.07
CA VAL A 153 8.29 -3.68 1.26
C VAL A 153 8.93 -2.35 0.88
N PHE A 154 9.83 -2.34 -0.10
CA PHE A 154 10.37 -1.11 -0.67
C PHE A 154 9.24 -0.21 -1.21
N LEU A 155 8.34 -0.75 -2.03
CA LEU A 155 7.20 0.01 -2.54
C LEU A 155 6.25 0.48 -1.44
N VAL A 156 6.02 -0.32 -0.39
CA VAL A 156 5.24 0.12 0.79
C VAL A 156 5.94 1.28 1.50
N ALA A 157 7.27 1.24 1.64
CA ALA A 157 8.04 2.32 2.24
C ALA A 157 7.96 3.61 1.39
N VAL A 158 8.09 3.50 0.06
CA VAL A 158 7.91 4.63 -0.86
C VAL A 158 6.48 5.18 -0.78
N LEU A 159 5.46 4.32 -0.79
CA LEU A 159 4.05 4.71 -0.62
C LEU A 159 3.85 5.48 0.68
N CYS A 160 4.32 4.96 1.81
CA CYS A 160 4.17 5.58 3.13
C CYS A 160 4.95 6.89 3.24
N GLY A 161 6.19 6.94 2.74
CA GLY A 161 7.01 8.16 2.73
C GLY A 161 6.38 9.27 1.88
N ALA A 162 5.93 8.93 0.67
CA ALA A 162 5.24 9.86 -0.20
C ALA A 162 3.89 10.32 0.40
N ALA A 163 3.12 9.42 1.01
CA ALA A 163 1.88 9.77 1.69
C ALA A 163 2.12 10.70 2.90
N TYR A 164 3.21 10.51 3.65
CA TYR A 164 3.58 11.39 4.76
C TYR A 164 3.88 12.82 4.29
N CYS A 165 4.59 12.96 3.17
CA CYS A 165 4.92 14.26 2.57
C CYS A 165 3.76 14.88 1.79
N HIS A 166 2.72 14.10 1.43
CA HIS A 166 1.57 14.58 0.66
C HIS A 166 0.71 15.58 1.44
N VAL A 167 0.16 15.19 2.60
CA VAL A 167 -0.72 16.06 3.42
C VAL A 167 -0.66 15.70 4.93
N LYS A 168 -0.88 16.69 5.81
CA LYS A 168 -0.83 16.49 7.28
C LYS A 168 -1.76 15.38 7.79
N GLN A 169 -2.96 15.22 7.22
CA GLN A 169 -3.83 14.16 7.69
C GLN A 169 -3.28 12.76 7.38
N ALA A 170 -2.62 12.58 6.24
CA ALA A 170 -2.03 11.30 5.85
C ALA A 170 -0.94 10.86 6.85
N GLN A 171 -0.20 11.81 7.41
CA GLN A 171 0.87 11.56 8.39
C GLN A 171 0.39 10.74 9.58
N LYS A 172 -0.82 11.00 10.09
CA LYS A 172 -1.39 10.26 11.22
C LYS A 172 -1.49 8.76 10.91
N TYR A 173 -2.00 8.41 9.74
CA TYR A 173 -2.16 7.01 9.34
C TYR A 173 -0.82 6.35 9.01
N VAL A 174 0.15 7.11 8.46
CA VAL A 174 1.51 6.60 8.23
C VAL A 174 2.21 6.30 9.55
N ILE A 175 2.11 7.18 10.56
CA ILE A 175 2.68 6.94 11.89
C ILE A 175 2.03 5.70 12.54
N GLN A 176 0.71 5.55 12.42
CA GLN A 176 0.02 4.33 12.88
C GLN A 176 0.51 3.07 12.16
N ALA A 177 0.77 3.14 10.85
CA ALA A 177 1.30 2.02 10.08
C ALA A 177 2.74 1.67 10.49
N LEU A 178 3.59 2.67 10.77
CA LEU A 178 4.93 2.46 11.29
C LEU A 178 4.89 1.80 12.68
N ALA A 179 4.03 2.29 13.57
CA ALA A 179 3.82 1.68 14.88
C ALA A 179 3.32 0.23 14.75
N ALA A 180 2.35 -0.02 13.88
CA ALA A 180 1.86 -1.37 13.58
C ALA A 180 2.97 -2.30 13.08
N SER A 181 3.85 -1.81 12.20
CA SER A 181 4.99 -2.57 11.68
C SER A 181 5.99 -2.92 12.79
N ALA A 182 6.31 -1.96 13.67
CA ALA A 182 7.20 -2.18 14.80
C ALA A 182 6.64 -3.22 15.79
N LEU A 183 5.35 -3.10 16.13
CA LEU A 183 4.66 -4.05 17.00
C LEU A 183 4.60 -5.46 16.40
N ASN A 184 4.32 -5.57 15.09
CA ASN A 184 4.36 -6.84 14.38
C ASN A 184 5.74 -7.50 14.47
N GLY A 185 6.81 -6.73 14.23
CA GLY A 185 8.18 -7.21 14.31
C GLY A 185 8.55 -7.69 15.70
N ALA A 186 8.24 -6.89 16.73
CA ALA A 186 8.50 -7.23 18.13
C ALA A 186 7.73 -8.50 18.57
N CYS A 187 6.45 -8.60 18.19
CA CYS A 187 5.62 -9.76 18.49
C CYS A 187 6.16 -11.05 17.85
N SER A 188 6.47 -11.01 16.55
CA SER A 188 7.06 -12.16 15.86
C SER A 188 8.41 -12.56 16.44
N TRP A 189 9.27 -11.60 16.79
CA TRP A 189 10.55 -11.88 17.42
C TRP A 189 10.36 -12.61 18.76
N ALA A 190 9.44 -12.12 19.60
CA ALA A 190 9.13 -12.75 20.89
C ALA A 190 8.59 -14.18 20.72
N VAL A 191 7.67 -14.41 19.77
CA VAL A 191 7.11 -15.74 19.47
C VAL A 191 8.21 -16.72 19.03
N VAL A 192 9.10 -16.29 18.13
CA VAL A 192 10.20 -17.13 17.63
C VAL A 192 11.18 -17.47 18.77
N GLN A 193 11.53 -16.49 19.60
CA GLN A 193 12.42 -16.69 20.75
C GLN A 193 11.83 -17.63 21.80
N TRP A 194 10.53 -17.52 22.07
CA TRP A 194 9.87 -18.35 23.08
C TRP A 194 9.62 -19.78 22.60
N GLY A 195 9.28 -19.95 21.31
CA GLY A 195 9.10 -21.26 20.70
C GLY A 195 10.39 -22.06 20.60
N GLY A 196 11.55 -21.41 20.45
CA GLY A 196 12.86 -22.07 20.39
C GLY A 196 13.46 -22.45 21.75
N ARG A 197 12.82 -22.11 22.88
CA ARG A 197 13.27 -22.47 24.24
C ARG A 197 12.54 -23.69 24.83
N ARG A 198 11.59 -24.27 24.10
CA ARG A 198 10.92 -25.53 24.45
C ARG A 198 11.50 -26.66 23.60
#